data_AF-A0A372MEM1-F1
#
_entry.id   AF-A0A372MEM1-F1
#
_cell.length_a   1.000
_cell.length_b   1.000
_cell.length_c   1.000
_cell.angle_alpha   90.00
_cell.angle_beta   90.00
_cell.angle_gamma   90.00
#
_symmetry.space_group_name_H-M   'P 1'
#
loop_
_entity.id
_entity.type
_entity.pdbx_description
1 polymer ?
#
loop_
_entity_poly.entity_id
_entity_poly.type
_entity_poly.pdbx_seq_one_letter_code
_entity_poly.pdbx_strand_id
1 'polypeptide(L)'
;MKSKDLRAIVKEIIVPLFTGSKLLEEDFPSDNSEWKVALLEGNRTIRIKVDKTDNYRVGIFREQPFSTNDTSIIKAIIQELSGYHQIPAKYKNEMLVLYVENAIAKFLSGKDEDPTIIIQVIRELRKWAGRMYEGRDVSFGIELDMNDAGIEQNENILDNLDQDYFALLSDGIDSILRINKSGNILGVSQCQKCDDDILKVPYRFINFAHAIGEDNIGFILLRNKEIMIIKNHELMFAYISVPGRIVTFSTKTGFLGYWKRDLAI
;
A
#
# COMPACT_ATOMS: atom_id res chain seq x y z
N MET A 1 13.29 3.28 -20.52
CA MET A 1 13.71 1.96 -19.93
C MET A 1 13.73 0.88 -21.02
N LYS A 2 14.39 -0.29 -20.90
CA LYS A 2 14.23 -1.39 -21.90
C LYS A 2 12.93 -2.17 -21.65
N SER A 3 12.27 -2.63 -22.72
CA SER A 3 10.97 -3.33 -22.57
C SER A 3 11.01 -4.55 -21.67
N LYS A 4 12.03 -5.40 -21.83
CA LYS A 4 12.21 -6.59 -20.99
C LYS A 4 12.27 -6.26 -19.50
N ASP A 5 12.90 -5.15 -19.13
CA ASP A 5 13.02 -4.72 -17.73
C ASP A 5 11.68 -4.21 -17.20
N LEU A 6 10.97 -3.37 -17.98
CA LEU A 6 9.63 -2.89 -17.62
C LEU A 6 8.66 -4.06 -17.47
N ARG A 7 8.73 -5.03 -18.38
CA ARG A 7 7.87 -6.22 -18.38
C ARG A 7 8.09 -7.08 -17.13
N ALA A 8 9.33 -7.23 -16.67
CA ALA A 8 9.64 -7.91 -15.42
C ALA A 8 9.04 -7.15 -14.22
N ILE A 9 9.22 -5.83 -14.15
CA ILE A 9 8.63 -4.98 -13.09
C ILE A 9 7.11 -5.07 -13.10
N VAL A 10 6.47 -4.95 -14.26
CA VAL A 10 5.00 -5.06 -14.38
C VAL A 10 4.52 -6.42 -13.89
N LYS A 11 5.23 -7.50 -14.25
CA LYS A 11 4.88 -8.86 -13.82
C LYS A 11 5.03 -9.07 -12.31
N GLU A 12 6.11 -8.58 -11.72
CA GLU A 12 6.46 -8.83 -10.31
C GLU A 12 5.79 -7.85 -9.35
N ILE A 13 5.46 -6.64 -9.82
CA ILE A 13 4.92 -5.57 -8.98
C ILE A 13 3.47 -5.32 -9.32
N ILE A 14 3.21 -4.91 -10.56
CA ILE A 14 1.94 -4.26 -10.93
C ILE A 14 0.82 -5.29 -11.07
N VAL A 15 1.08 -6.43 -11.71
CA VAL A 15 0.09 -7.51 -11.88
C VAL A 15 -0.40 -8.03 -10.52
N PRO A 16 0.48 -8.32 -9.54
CA PRO A 16 0.05 -8.69 -8.20
C PRO A 16 -0.90 -7.69 -7.53
N LEU A 17 -0.77 -6.37 -7.79
CA LEU A 17 -1.66 -5.32 -7.24
C LEU A 17 -3.14 -5.56 -7.55
N PHE A 18 -3.43 -6.23 -8.66
CA PHE A 18 -4.77 -6.34 -9.23
C PHE A 18 -5.16 -7.81 -9.38
N THR A 19 -5.94 -8.30 -8.43
CA THR A 19 -6.45 -9.68 -8.46
C THR A 19 -7.14 -9.99 -9.80
N GLY A 20 -6.81 -11.15 -10.38
CA GLY A 20 -7.36 -11.61 -11.66
C GLY A 20 -6.75 -10.91 -12.89
N SER A 21 -5.79 -10.01 -12.72
CA SER A 21 -5.07 -9.41 -13.84
C SER A 21 -3.99 -10.33 -14.38
N LYS A 22 -3.65 -10.15 -15.67
CA LYS A 22 -2.61 -10.89 -16.38
C LYS A 22 -1.80 -9.93 -17.25
N LEU A 23 -0.51 -10.22 -17.36
CA LEU A 23 0.37 -9.55 -18.32
C LEU A 23 0.05 -10.06 -19.73
N LEU A 24 -0.12 -9.14 -20.69
CA LEU A 24 -0.31 -9.49 -22.11
C LEU A 24 1.02 -9.90 -22.73
N GLU A 25 1.04 -10.97 -23.54
CA GLU A 25 2.26 -11.62 -24.06
C GLU A 25 3.14 -10.72 -24.92
N GLU A 26 2.52 -9.82 -25.68
CA GLU A 26 3.23 -8.94 -26.61
C GLU A 26 3.37 -7.53 -26.05
N ASP A 27 4.38 -6.83 -26.54
CA ASP A 27 4.52 -5.39 -26.35
C ASP A 27 3.80 -4.66 -27.47
N PHE A 28 3.23 -3.51 -27.15
CA PHE A 28 2.48 -2.69 -28.09
C PHE A 28 3.34 -1.53 -28.58
N PRO A 29 3.25 -1.15 -29.87
CA PRO A 29 3.92 0.07 -30.35
C PRO A 29 3.38 1.30 -29.61
N SER A 30 4.23 2.32 -29.45
CA SER A 30 3.85 3.58 -28.83
C SER A 30 4.53 4.78 -29.47
N ASP A 31 3.91 5.95 -29.35
CA ASP A 31 4.45 7.23 -29.78
C ASP A 31 4.40 8.30 -28.66
N ASN A 32 5.05 9.45 -28.90
CA ASN A 32 5.22 10.52 -27.90
C ASN A 32 3.89 11.19 -27.47
N SER A 33 2.85 11.14 -28.30
CA SER A 33 1.54 11.74 -27.99
C SER A 33 0.83 10.95 -26.88
N GLU A 34 1.04 9.64 -26.83
CA GLU A 34 0.29 8.79 -25.94
C GLU A 34 0.74 8.88 -24.48
N TRP A 35 -0.20 8.71 -23.54
CA TRP A 35 0.06 8.79 -22.10
C TRP A 35 1.02 7.71 -21.58
N LYS A 36 1.71 7.95 -20.47
CA LYS A 36 2.55 6.90 -19.84
C LYS A 36 1.73 5.71 -19.37
N VAL A 37 0.53 5.98 -18.87
CA VAL A 37 -0.46 4.98 -18.46
C VAL A 37 -1.77 5.30 -19.18
N ALA A 38 -2.26 4.37 -19.99
CA ALA A 38 -3.48 4.55 -20.77
C ALA A 38 -4.45 3.40 -20.52
N LEU A 39 -5.70 3.77 -20.20
CA LEU A 39 -6.82 2.84 -20.06
C LEU A 39 -7.49 2.69 -21.43
N LEU A 40 -7.70 1.46 -21.89
CA LEU A 40 -8.33 1.19 -23.18
C LEU A 40 -9.82 0.87 -23.03
N GLU A 41 -10.48 0.64 -24.17
CA GLU A 41 -11.92 0.40 -24.27
C GLU A 41 -12.41 -0.69 -23.30
N GLY A 42 -13.55 -0.41 -22.66
CA GLY A 42 -14.13 -1.26 -21.61
C GLY A 42 -13.37 -1.23 -20.28
N ASN A 43 -12.33 -0.40 -20.15
CA ASN A 43 -11.48 -0.27 -18.96
C ASN A 43 -10.82 -1.59 -18.51
N ARG A 44 -10.74 -2.60 -19.38
CA ARG A 44 -10.20 -3.93 -19.03
C ARG A 44 -8.73 -4.11 -19.33
N THR A 45 -8.14 -3.14 -20.03
CA THR A 45 -6.74 -3.17 -20.43
C THR A 45 -6.07 -1.86 -20.08
N ILE A 46 -4.90 -1.94 -19.44
CA ILE A 46 -4.02 -0.80 -19.23
C ILE A 46 -2.72 -1.03 -20.01
N ARG A 47 -2.29 -0.01 -20.76
CA ARG A 47 -0.99 0.03 -21.42
C ARG A 47 -0.06 1.02 -20.71
N ILE A 48 1.18 0.59 -20.51
CA ILE A 48 2.15 1.23 -19.64
C ILE A 48 3.48 1.45 -20.37
N LYS A 49 4.04 2.65 -20.24
CA LYS A 49 5.43 2.99 -20.58
C LYS A 49 6.00 3.94 -19.54
N VAL A 50 7.33 3.90 -19.34
CA VAL A 50 7.99 4.71 -18.30
C VAL A 50 8.26 6.12 -18.80
N ASP A 51 8.76 6.23 -20.03
CA ASP A 51 9.11 7.49 -20.66
C ASP A 51 8.19 7.81 -21.83
N LYS A 52 7.93 9.10 -22.05
CA LYS A 52 7.10 9.53 -23.19
C LYS A 52 7.72 9.12 -24.52
N THR A 53 9.04 9.09 -24.57
CA THR A 53 9.88 8.72 -25.71
C THR A 53 10.03 7.22 -25.93
N ASP A 54 9.56 6.37 -25.00
CA ASP A 54 9.56 4.92 -25.22
C ASP A 54 8.61 4.59 -26.39
N ASN A 55 9.13 3.85 -27.37
CA ASN A 55 8.40 3.43 -28.58
C ASN A 55 7.61 2.13 -28.39
N TYR A 56 7.51 1.65 -27.16
CA TYR A 56 6.83 0.41 -26.79
C TYR A 56 5.99 0.64 -25.53
N ARG A 57 5.03 -0.26 -25.30
CA ARG A 57 4.18 -0.32 -24.11
C ARG A 57 3.95 -1.75 -23.69
N VAL A 58 3.95 -1.97 -22.39
CA VAL A 58 3.57 -3.25 -21.78
C VAL A 58 2.09 -3.18 -21.40
N GLY A 59 1.33 -4.24 -21.73
CA GLY A 59 -0.10 -4.31 -21.46
C GLY A 59 -0.46 -5.23 -20.30
N ILE A 60 -1.41 -4.83 -19.47
CA ILE A 60 -2.08 -5.69 -18.49
C ILE A 60 -3.57 -5.76 -18.80
N PHE A 61 -4.16 -6.94 -18.61
CA PHE A 61 -5.58 -7.20 -18.83
C PHE A 61 -6.24 -7.79 -17.59
N ARG A 62 -7.49 -7.41 -17.32
CA ARG A 62 -8.34 -8.00 -16.28
C ARG A 62 -9.78 -8.11 -16.79
N GLU A 63 -10.47 -9.20 -16.47
CA GLU A 63 -11.89 -9.38 -16.85
C GLU A 63 -12.79 -8.31 -16.22
N GLN A 64 -12.50 -7.97 -14.97
CA GLN A 64 -13.13 -6.85 -14.27
C GLN A 64 -12.48 -5.53 -14.70
N PRO A 65 -13.28 -4.49 -15.00
CA PRO A 65 -12.77 -3.16 -15.33
C PRO A 65 -11.81 -2.61 -14.26
N PHE A 66 -10.72 -1.99 -14.69
CA PHE A 66 -9.86 -1.15 -13.85
C PHE A 66 -10.62 0.11 -13.44
N SER A 67 -10.49 0.47 -12.17
CA SER A 67 -11.04 1.70 -11.61
C SER A 67 -10.09 2.88 -11.83
N THR A 68 -10.59 4.09 -11.59
CA THR A 68 -9.73 5.30 -11.57
C THR A 68 -8.60 5.16 -10.55
N ASN A 69 -8.89 4.61 -9.37
CA ASN A 69 -7.89 4.37 -8.33
C ASN A 69 -6.78 3.41 -8.80
N ASP A 70 -7.14 2.34 -9.51
CA ASP A 70 -6.18 1.40 -10.11
C ASP A 70 -5.23 2.12 -11.06
N THR A 71 -5.76 3.00 -11.93
CA THR A 71 -4.92 3.78 -12.85
C THR A 71 -4.06 4.82 -12.13
N SER A 72 -4.55 5.42 -11.04
CA SER A 72 -3.84 6.43 -10.26
C SER A 72 -2.64 5.84 -9.53
N ILE A 73 -2.77 4.66 -8.90
CA ILE A 73 -1.63 4.01 -8.25
C ILE A 73 -0.58 3.55 -9.27
N ILE A 74 -0.99 3.03 -10.44
CA ILE A 74 -0.04 2.68 -11.51
C ILE A 74 0.70 3.93 -11.96
N LYS A 75 0.03 5.06 -12.16
CA LYS A 75 0.69 6.33 -12.52
C LYS A 75 1.72 6.75 -11.47
N ALA A 76 1.39 6.64 -10.18
CA ALA A 76 2.31 6.96 -9.09
C ALA A 76 3.57 6.06 -9.15
N ILE A 77 3.39 4.74 -9.33
CA ILE A 77 4.52 3.79 -9.46
C ILE A 77 5.38 4.13 -10.67
N ILE A 78 4.76 4.35 -11.84
CA ILE A 78 5.49 4.66 -13.07
C ILE A 78 6.24 6.00 -12.99
N GLN A 79 5.72 6.96 -12.22
CA GLN A 79 6.41 8.21 -11.95
C GLN A 79 7.70 7.98 -11.12
N GLU A 80 7.66 7.12 -10.10
CA GLU A 80 8.87 6.80 -9.31
C GLU A 80 9.92 6.03 -10.15
N LEU A 81 9.48 5.26 -11.16
CA LEU A 81 10.38 4.48 -12.01
C LEU A 81 11.21 5.31 -13.00
N SER A 82 10.96 6.62 -13.16
CA SER A 82 11.68 7.43 -14.16
C SER A 82 13.19 7.57 -13.93
N GLY A 83 13.70 7.18 -12.76
CA GLY A 83 15.15 7.11 -12.45
C GLY A 83 15.74 5.70 -12.44
N TYR A 84 14.92 4.65 -12.58
CA TYR A 84 15.32 3.26 -12.26
C TYR A 84 16.49 2.73 -13.12
N HIS A 85 16.62 3.21 -14.36
CA HIS A 85 17.70 2.77 -15.25
C HIS A 85 19.09 3.22 -14.78
N GLN A 86 19.18 4.23 -13.90
CA GLN A 86 20.44 4.78 -13.39
C GLN A 86 20.98 3.97 -12.20
N ILE A 87 20.16 3.07 -11.65
CA ILE A 87 20.47 2.31 -10.45
C ILE A 87 21.36 1.10 -10.81
N PRO A 88 22.50 0.90 -10.11
CA PRO A 88 23.32 -0.30 -10.28
C PRO A 88 22.51 -1.57 -10.05
N ALA A 89 22.73 -2.60 -10.88
CA ALA A 89 21.93 -3.83 -10.87
C ALA A 89 21.79 -4.48 -9.49
N LYS A 90 22.84 -4.45 -8.66
CA LYS A 90 22.83 -5.02 -7.30
C LYS A 90 21.86 -4.34 -6.32
N TYR A 91 21.48 -3.08 -6.56
CA TYR A 91 20.58 -2.31 -5.68
C TYR A 91 19.16 -2.19 -6.24
N LYS A 92 18.91 -2.73 -7.44
CA LYS A 92 17.64 -2.55 -8.15
C LYS A 92 16.43 -3.04 -7.34
N ASN A 93 16.50 -4.22 -6.74
CA ASN A 93 15.39 -4.78 -5.98
C ASN A 93 15.07 -3.96 -4.73
N GLU A 94 16.07 -3.52 -3.99
CA GLU A 94 15.90 -2.69 -2.79
C GLU A 94 15.29 -1.33 -3.13
N MET A 95 15.81 -0.68 -4.18
CA MET A 95 15.28 0.60 -4.65
C MET A 95 13.86 0.47 -5.19
N LEU A 96 13.54 -0.66 -5.82
CA LEU A 96 12.22 -0.92 -6.35
C LEU A 96 11.17 -1.03 -5.23
N VAL A 97 11.51 -1.66 -4.10
CA VAL A 97 10.65 -1.66 -2.90
C VAL A 97 10.39 -0.24 -2.42
N LEU A 98 11.44 0.59 -2.31
CA LEU A 98 11.30 1.98 -1.88
C LEU A 98 10.44 2.81 -2.84
N TYR A 99 10.58 2.61 -4.14
CA TYR A 99 9.76 3.29 -5.14
C TYR A 99 8.28 2.93 -5.03
N VAL A 100 7.95 1.66 -4.76
CA VAL A 100 6.56 1.25 -4.56
C VAL A 100 6.00 1.83 -3.26
N GLU A 101 6.77 1.79 -2.16
CA GLU A 101 6.36 2.40 -0.89
C GLU A 101 6.10 3.91 -1.04
N ASN A 102 6.99 4.63 -1.71
CA ASN A 102 6.82 6.05 -2.00
C ASN A 102 5.57 6.31 -2.85
N ALA A 103 5.35 5.49 -3.88
CA ALA A 103 4.17 5.62 -4.75
C ALA A 103 2.86 5.40 -3.98
N ILE A 104 2.82 4.42 -3.08
CA ILE A 104 1.67 4.14 -2.21
C ILE A 104 1.45 5.29 -1.22
N ALA A 105 2.51 5.77 -0.58
CA ALA A 105 2.41 6.86 0.36
C ALA A 105 1.89 8.15 -0.31
N LYS A 106 2.38 8.48 -1.51
CA LYS A 106 1.87 9.61 -2.32
C LYS A 106 0.42 9.40 -2.75
N PHE A 107 0.06 8.18 -3.12
CA PHE A 107 -1.32 7.85 -3.46
C PHE A 107 -2.26 8.01 -2.26
N LEU A 108 -1.79 7.64 -1.06
CA LEU A 108 -2.56 7.74 0.18
C LEU A 108 -2.64 9.16 0.74
N SER A 109 -1.56 9.96 0.68
CA SER A 109 -1.54 11.33 1.21
C SER A 109 -2.49 12.26 0.45
N GLY A 110 -2.72 11.99 -0.84
CA GLY A 110 -3.51 12.85 -1.71
C GLY A 110 -2.63 13.88 -2.44
N LYS A 111 -3.29 14.75 -3.21
CA LYS A 111 -2.59 15.72 -4.04
C LYS A 111 -2.06 16.86 -3.15
N ASP A 112 -0.79 17.19 -3.29
CA ASP A 112 -0.09 18.31 -2.62
C ASP A 112 0.21 18.12 -1.11
N GLU A 113 -0.03 16.92 -0.57
CA GLU A 113 0.30 16.55 0.81
C GLU A 113 1.64 15.81 0.90
N ASP A 114 2.42 16.08 1.95
CA ASP A 114 3.71 15.42 2.20
C ASP A 114 3.51 13.94 2.61
N PRO A 115 4.01 12.96 1.84
CA PRO A 115 3.86 11.54 2.16
C PRO A 115 4.82 11.04 3.26
N THR A 116 5.71 11.89 3.79
CA THR A 116 6.83 11.48 4.67
C THR A 116 6.38 10.68 5.89
N ILE A 117 5.34 11.13 6.60
CA ILE A 117 4.82 10.43 7.79
C ILE A 117 4.29 9.03 7.44
N ILE A 118 3.60 8.88 6.31
CA ILE A 118 3.08 7.58 5.85
C ILE A 118 4.24 6.62 5.53
N ILE A 119 5.29 7.11 4.86
CA ILE A 119 6.49 6.31 4.58
C ILE A 119 7.15 5.86 5.89
N GLN A 120 7.25 6.76 6.87
CA GLN A 120 7.85 6.46 8.17
C GLN A 120 7.03 5.41 8.93
N VAL A 121 5.70 5.54 9.00
CA VAL A 121 4.82 4.53 9.60
C VAL A 121 4.98 3.17 8.94
N ILE A 122 4.95 3.09 7.60
CA ILE A 122 5.14 1.82 6.87
C ILE A 122 6.49 1.19 7.23
N ARG A 123 7.56 2.00 7.30
CA ARG A 123 8.91 1.52 7.65
C ARG A 123 9.00 1.02 9.09
N GLU A 124 8.39 1.71 10.05
CA GLU A 124 8.37 1.25 11.44
C GLU A 124 7.56 -0.04 11.58
N LEU A 125 6.40 -0.16 10.94
CA LEU A 125 5.63 -1.40 10.92
C LEU A 125 6.42 -2.56 10.28
N ARG A 126 7.23 -2.29 9.24
CA ARG A 126 8.14 -3.30 8.66
C ARG A 126 9.22 -3.75 9.64
N LYS A 127 9.78 -2.83 10.44
CA LYS A 127 10.74 -3.20 11.49
C LYS A 127 10.06 -4.09 12.53
N TRP A 128 8.85 -3.72 12.97
CA TRP A 128 8.06 -4.51 13.92
C TRP A 128 7.67 -5.88 13.37
N ALA A 129 7.38 -6.01 12.08
CA ALA A 129 7.13 -7.29 11.43
C ALA A 129 8.33 -8.26 11.52
N GLY A 130 9.55 -7.74 11.70
CA GLY A 130 10.76 -8.54 11.92
C GLY A 130 11.08 -8.84 13.39
N ARG A 131 10.32 -8.28 14.34
CA ARG A 131 10.55 -8.43 15.78
C ARG A 131 9.54 -9.38 16.41
N MET A 132 9.95 -9.98 17.52
CA MET A 132 9.07 -10.73 18.41
C MET A 132 9.05 -10.02 19.77
N TYR A 133 7.87 -9.97 20.40
CA TYR A 133 7.71 -9.55 21.78
C TYR A 133 7.22 -10.74 22.59
N GLU A 134 7.91 -11.07 23.68
CA GLU A 134 7.62 -12.25 24.52
C GLU A 134 7.48 -13.57 23.74
N GLY A 135 8.28 -13.72 22.67
CA GLY A 135 8.29 -14.91 21.82
C GLY A 135 7.10 -15.01 20.85
N ARG A 136 6.34 -13.92 20.65
CA ARG A 136 5.23 -13.84 19.70
C ARG A 136 5.47 -12.74 18.67
N ASP A 137 4.99 -12.95 17.44
CA ASP A 137 4.95 -11.89 16.44
C ASP A 137 4.02 -10.77 16.91
N VAL A 138 4.45 -9.53 16.70
CA VAL A 138 3.72 -8.33 17.12
C VAL A 138 2.58 -8.04 16.15
N SER A 139 1.43 -7.63 16.70
CA SER A 139 0.32 -7.04 15.95
C SER A 139 0.05 -5.64 16.48
N PHE A 140 -0.27 -4.70 15.59
CA PHE A 140 -0.40 -3.29 15.98
C PHE A 140 -1.35 -2.53 15.06
N GLY A 141 -2.11 -1.59 15.61
CA GLY A 141 -3.03 -0.72 14.89
C GLY A 141 -2.70 0.76 15.06
N ILE A 142 -2.54 1.47 13.94
CA ILE A 142 -2.32 2.91 13.91
C ILE A 142 -3.42 3.57 13.09
N GLU A 143 -3.97 4.67 13.56
CA GLU A 143 -4.72 5.63 12.76
C GLU A 143 -3.89 6.91 12.62
N LEU A 144 -3.67 7.33 11.38
CA LEU A 144 -3.10 8.61 11.03
C LEU A 144 -4.23 9.59 10.72
N ASP A 145 -4.39 10.58 11.59
CA ASP A 145 -5.31 11.70 11.43
C ASP A 145 -4.75 12.66 10.37
N MET A 146 -5.46 12.73 9.23
CA MET A 146 -5.10 13.54 8.08
C MET A 146 -5.71 14.96 8.13
N ASN A 147 -6.34 15.34 9.23
CA ASN A 147 -6.91 16.67 9.45
C ASN A 147 -6.20 17.42 10.58
N ASP A 148 -5.54 16.71 11.49
CA ASP A 148 -4.74 17.28 12.57
C ASP A 148 -3.28 17.52 12.12
N ALA A 149 -2.89 18.78 11.96
CA ALA A 149 -1.50 19.17 11.68
C ALA A 149 -0.60 19.15 12.94
N GLY A 150 -1.20 19.11 14.13
CA GLY A 150 -0.53 19.16 15.41
C GLY A 150 -0.03 20.55 15.80
N ILE A 151 0.31 20.66 17.08
CA ILE A 151 1.25 21.66 17.59
C ILE A 151 2.56 20.90 17.81
N GLU A 152 3.71 21.45 17.41
CA GLU A 152 5.07 20.82 17.46
C GLU A 152 5.55 20.38 18.87
N GLN A 153 4.69 20.39 19.90
CA GLN A 153 5.09 20.27 21.30
C GLN A 153 4.89 18.87 21.93
N ASN A 154 4.43 17.87 21.18
CA ASN A 154 4.18 16.53 21.71
C ASN A 154 5.28 15.52 21.31
N GLU A 155 5.39 14.43 22.08
CA GLU A 155 6.28 13.30 21.78
C GLU A 155 5.96 12.74 20.38
N ASN A 156 6.97 12.76 19.50
CA ASN A 156 6.86 12.19 18.17
C ASN A 156 6.90 10.67 18.28
N ILE A 157 5.88 10.01 17.74
CA ILE A 157 5.76 8.57 17.73
C ILE A 157 6.97 7.91 17.06
N LEU A 158 7.54 8.55 16.04
CA LEU A 158 8.66 7.99 15.27
C LEU A 158 9.95 7.95 16.06
N ASP A 159 10.11 8.84 17.04
CA ASP A 159 11.29 8.87 17.91
C ASP A 159 11.24 7.75 18.97
N ASN A 160 10.05 7.18 19.21
CA ASN A 160 9.82 6.23 20.29
C ASN A 160 9.24 4.88 19.80
N LEU A 161 8.87 4.75 18.53
CA LEU A 161 8.26 3.54 17.96
C LEU A 161 9.15 2.31 18.06
N ASP A 162 10.43 2.47 18.34
CA ASP A 162 11.36 1.35 18.55
C ASP A 162 11.30 0.74 19.95
N GLN A 163 10.56 1.36 20.88
CA GLN A 163 10.44 0.94 22.27
C GLN A 163 9.44 -0.22 22.43
N ASP A 164 9.79 -1.18 23.28
CA ASP A 164 9.04 -2.43 23.44
C ASP A 164 7.59 -2.25 23.94
N TYR A 165 7.30 -1.19 24.69
CA TYR A 165 5.96 -0.92 25.19
C TYR A 165 4.96 -0.59 24.07
N PHE A 166 5.42 -0.16 22.89
CA PHE A 166 4.52 0.08 21.76
C PHE A 166 3.81 -1.20 21.31
N ALA A 167 4.42 -2.37 21.45
CA ALA A 167 3.80 -3.65 21.12
C ALA A 167 2.51 -3.94 21.94
N LEU A 168 2.28 -3.19 23.03
CA LEU A 168 1.14 -3.36 23.93
C LEU A 168 0.07 -2.27 23.79
N LEU A 169 0.33 -1.18 23.05
CA LEU A 169 -0.60 -0.04 23.00
C LEU A 169 -1.84 -0.32 22.15
N SER A 170 -1.75 -1.23 21.19
CA SER A 170 -2.85 -1.58 20.29
C SER A 170 -2.66 -2.98 19.71
N ASP A 171 -3.76 -3.65 19.40
CA ASP A 171 -3.81 -4.95 18.72
C ASP A 171 -4.22 -4.86 17.23
N GLY A 172 -4.60 -3.67 16.76
CA GLY A 172 -5.07 -3.41 15.40
C GLY A 172 -6.38 -4.10 15.02
N ILE A 173 -7.16 -4.54 16.00
CA ILE A 173 -8.48 -5.16 15.79
C ILE A 173 -9.52 -4.47 16.66
N ASP A 174 -9.29 -4.44 17.97
CA ASP A 174 -10.19 -3.87 18.96
C ASP A 174 -9.65 -2.55 19.54
N SER A 175 -8.42 -2.17 19.21
CA SER A 175 -7.78 -0.94 19.71
C SER A 175 -6.91 -0.26 18.66
N ILE A 176 -6.79 1.07 18.73
CA ILE A 176 -6.08 1.91 17.76
C ILE A 176 -5.22 2.94 18.49
N LEU A 177 -3.94 3.03 18.13
CA LEU A 177 -3.08 4.18 18.45
C LEU A 177 -3.31 5.30 17.43
N ARG A 178 -3.73 6.47 17.88
CA ARG A 178 -3.97 7.64 17.03
C ARG A 178 -2.76 8.55 17.01
N ILE A 179 -2.37 8.97 15.82
CA ILE A 179 -1.31 9.95 15.58
C ILE A 179 -1.78 11.01 14.59
N ASN A 180 -1.17 12.18 14.62
CA ASN A 180 -1.45 13.25 13.65
C ASN A 180 -0.41 13.30 12.52
N LYS A 181 -0.56 14.23 11.55
CA LYS A 181 0.37 14.37 10.40
C LYS A 181 1.82 14.65 10.79
N SER A 182 2.02 15.28 11.94
CA SER A 182 3.37 15.56 12.48
C SER A 182 3.99 14.34 13.18
N GLY A 183 3.23 13.24 13.33
CA GLY A 183 3.64 12.04 14.04
C GLY A 183 3.44 12.11 15.55
N ASN A 184 2.73 13.11 16.07
CA ASN A 184 2.49 13.20 17.51
C ASN A 184 1.38 12.24 17.93
N ILE A 185 1.55 11.61 19.09
CA ILE A 185 0.53 10.73 19.67
C ILE A 185 -0.66 11.55 20.16
N LEU A 186 -1.86 11.20 19.69
CA LEU A 186 -3.13 11.76 20.14
C LEU A 186 -3.78 10.92 21.25
N GLY A 187 -3.49 9.62 21.29
CA GLY A 187 -3.92 8.70 22.33
C GLY A 187 -4.26 7.31 21.80
N VAL A 188 -4.74 6.43 22.69
CA VAL A 188 -5.23 5.09 22.34
C VAL A 188 -6.76 5.07 22.48
N SER A 189 -7.45 4.49 21.51
CA SER A 189 -8.90 4.32 21.52
C SER A 189 -9.30 2.86 21.34
N GLN A 190 -10.46 2.48 21.88
CA GLN A 190 -11.08 1.18 21.67
C GLN A 190 -12.03 1.27 20.46
N CYS A 191 -12.00 0.26 19.59
CA CYS A 191 -12.89 0.16 18.45
C CYS A 191 -14.29 -0.22 18.95
N GLN A 192 -15.27 0.62 18.67
CA GLN A 192 -16.65 0.27 18.97
C GLN A 192 -17.12 -0.83 18.02
N LYS A 193 -18.00 -1.71 18.53
CA LYS A 193 -18.63 -2.74 17.69
C LYS A 193 -19.43 -2.07 16.59
N CYS A 194 -19.20 -2.52 15.36
CA CYS A 194 -19.89 -2.10 14.18
C CYS A 194 -20.50 -3.34 13.50
N ASP A 195 -21.79 -3.28 13.21
CA ASP A 195 -22.51 -4.33 12.46
C ASP A 195 -22.80 -3.86 11.01
N ASP A 196 -22.03 -2.90 10.49
CA ASP A 196 -22.22 -2.35 9.15
C ASP A 196 -21.58 -3.24 8.07
N ASP A 197 -22.41 -3.94 7.32
CA ASP A 197 -22.01 -4.80 6.21
C ASP A 197 -21.55 -4.02 4.95
N ILE A 198 -21.60 -2.69 4.95
CA ILE A 198 -21.22 -1.85 3.80
C ILE A 198 -19.68 -1.73 3.68
N LEU A 199 -18.93 -1.91 4.76
CA LEU A 199 -17.48 -1.70 4.77
C LEU A 199 -16.76 -2.75 3.92
N LYS A 200 -15.80 -2.32 3.11
CA LYS A 200 -15.09 -3.20 2.16
C LYS A 200 -13.76 -3.64 2.74
N VAL A 201 -13.83 -4.29 3.90
CA VAL A 201 -12.70 -4.85 4.64
C VAL A 201 -13.03 -6.29 5.06
N PRO A 202 -12.04 -7.15 5.36
CA PRO A 202 -12.32 -8.45 5.96
C PRO A 202 -13.06 -8.27 7.30
N TYR A 203 -14.03 -9.14 7.57
CA TYR A 203 -14.96 -9.03 8.72
C TYR A 203 -14.26 -8.78 10.07
N ARG A 204 -13.10 -9.40 10.30
CA ARG A 204 -12.32 -9.23 11.55
C ARG A 204 -11.88 -7.77 11.80
N PHE A 205 -11.78 -6.94 10.76
CA PHE A 205 -11.31 -5.55 10.86
C PHE A 205 -12.43 -4.53 10.71
N ILE A 206 -13.70 -4.95 10.77
CA ILE A 206 -14.85 -4.06 10.56
C ILE A 206 -14.90 -2.97 11.64
N ASN A 207 -14.65 -3.32 12.90
CA ASN A 207 -14.64 -2.38 14.03
C ASN A 207 -13.50 -1.37 13.88
N PHE A 208 -12.29 -1.84 13.52
CA PHE A 208 -11.15 -0.98 13.25
C PHE A 208 -11.44 -0.02 12.10
N ALA A 209 -11.94 -0.54 10.98
CA ALA A 209 -12.26 0.27 9.81
C ALA A 209 -13.32 1.34 10.11
N HIS A 210 -14.33 1.01 10.91
CA HIS A 210 -15.37 1.93 11.35
C HIS A 210 -14.86 2.99 12.33
N ALA A 211 -13.89 2.65 13.18
CA ALA A 211 -13.37 3.54 14.21
C ALA A 211 -12.40 4.62 13.68
N ILE A 212 -11.86 4.43 12.47
CA ILE A 212 -11.03 5.42 11.77
C ILE A 212 -11.92 6.56 11.27
N GLY A 213 -11.47 7.81 11.45
CA GLY A 213 -12.15 9.00 10.93
C GLY A 213 -12.24 9.06 9.40
N GLU A 214 -13.16 9.88 8.89
CA GLU A 214 -13.24 10.16 7.45
C GLU A 214 -11.90 10.77 6.96
N ASP A 215 -11.43 10.32 5.78
CA ASP A 215 -10.14 10.68 5.17
C ASP A 215 -8.86 10.26 5.93
N ASN A 216 -8.98 9.76 7.16
CA ASN A 216 -7.86 9.20 7.93
C ASN A 216 -7.36 7.88 7.33
N ILE A 217 -6.12 7.52 7.67
CA ILE A 217 -5.47 6.32 7.16
C ILE A 217 -5.20 5.37 8.32
N GLY A 218 -5.80 4.18 8.26
CA GLY A 218 -5.53 3.09 9.19
C GLY A 218 -4.42 2.17 8.69
N PHE A 219 -3.53 1.77 9.58
CA PHE A 219 -2.51 0.76 9.35
C PHE A 219 -2.66 -0.35 10.38
N ILE A 220 -2.63 -1.61 9.93
CA ILE A 220 -2.68 -2.78 10.81
C ILE A 220 -1.50 -3.68 10.48
N LEU A 221 -0.60 -3.90 11.43
CA LEU A 221 0.37 -5.00 11.37
C LEU A 221 -0.27 -6.25 11.96
N LEU A 222 -0.29 -7.32 11.19
CA LEU A 222 -0.77 -8.64 11.57
C LEU A 222 0.38 -9.52 12.05
N ARG A 223 0.05 -10.52 12.88
CA ARG A 223 1.04 -11.50 13.39
C ARG A 223 1.73 -12.31 12.30
N ASN A 224 1.08 -12.48 11.15
CA ASN A 224 1.69 -13.11 9.97
C ASN A 224 2.61 -12.15 9.18
N LYS A 225 2.95 -10.98 9.74
CA LYS A 225 3.88 -9.99 9.17
C LYS A 225 3.32 -9.22 7.99
N GLU A 226 2.00 -9.25 7.83
CA GLU A 226 1.28 -8.47 6.84
C GLU A 226 0.88 -7.10 7.40
N ILE A 227 1.03 -6.05 6.62
CA ILE A 227 0.58 -4.69 6.91
C ILE A 227 -0.64 -4.41 6.03
N MET A 228 -1.80 -4.21 6.64
CA MET A 228 -2.99 -3.75 5.94
C MET A 228 -3.07 -2.23 6.04
N ILE A 229 -3.48 -1.58 4.94
CA ILE A 229 -3.74 -0.14 4.92
C ILE A 229 -5.20 0.07 4.53
N ILE A 230 -5.94 0.71 5.42
CA ILE A 230 -7.35 1.03 5.28
C ILE A 230 -7.48 2.54 5.10
N LYS A 231 -8.29 2.96 4.14
CA LYS A 231 -8.65 4.38 3.96
C LYS A 231 -10.11 4.44 3.49
N ASN A 232 -10.86 5.43 3.96
CA ASN A 232 -12.27 5.62 3.60
C ASN A 232 -13.11 4.35 3.84
N HIS A 233 -12.84 3.65 4.95
CA HIS A 233 -13.46 2.38 5.34
C HIS A 233 -13.31 1.22 4.34
N GLU A 234 -12.26 1.26 3.52
CA GLU A 234 -11.97 0.22 2.53
C GLU A 234 -10.52 -0.25 2.66
N LEU A 235 -10.29 -1.55 2.42
CA LEU A 235 -8.94 -2.08 2.31
C LEU A 235 -8.32 -1.59 1.01
N MET A 236 -7.32 -0.71 1.13
CA MET A 236 -6.61 -0.13 -0.01
C MET A 236 -5.43 -1.00 -0.43
N PHE A 237 -4.67 -1.47 0.56
CA PHE A 237 -3.40 -2.17 0.35
C PHE A 237 -3.24 -3.26 1.40
N ALA A 238 -2.65 -4.39 1.00
CA ALA A 238 -2.13 -5.40 1.91
C ALA A 238 -0.66 -5.61 1.55
N TYR A 239 0.20 -5.68 2.55
CA TYR A 239 1.64 -5.72 2.37
C TYR A 239 2.28 -6.85 3.15
N ILE A 240 2.84 -7.86 2.50
CA ILE A 240 3.58 -8.92 3.21
C ILE A 240 5.03 -8.47 3.37
N SER A 241 5.49 -8.25 4.61
CA SER A 241 6.89 -7.93 4.88
C SER A 241 7.76 -9.19 4.75
N VAL A 242 8.14 -9.55 3.52
CA VAL A 242 9.14 -10.59 3.25
C VAL A 242 10.40 -9.93 2.68
N PRO A 243 11.59 -10.11 3.28
CA PRO A 243 12.84 -9.61 2.72
C PRO A 243 13.01 -10.03 1.25
N GLY A 244 13.21 -9.05 0.36
CA GLY A 244 13.56 -9.30 -1.04
C GLY A 244 12.40 -9.77 -1.96
N ARG A 245 11.14 -9.73 -1.51
CA ARG A 245 9.99 -9.94 -2.40
C ARG A 245 9.17 -8.68 -2.56
N ILE A 246 8.86 -8.37 -3.81
CA ILE A 246 7.83 -7.41 -4.13
C ILE A 246 6.48 -8.03 -3.78
N VAL A 247 5.69 -7.18 -3.16
CA VAL A 247 4.50 -7.50 -2.40
C VAL A 247 3.27 -7.47 -3.29
N THR A 248 2.38 -8.45 -3.07
CA THR A 248 1.01 -8.46 -3.60
C THR A 248 0.19 -7.46 -2.80
N PHE A 249 0.04 -6.25 -3.32
CA PHE A 249 -1.10 -5.44 -2.90
C PHE A 249 -2.35 -6.01 -3.57
N SER A 250 -3.54 -5.87 -3.00
CA SER A 250 -4.76 -6.23 -3.71
C SER A 250 -5.74 -5.09 -3.60
N THR A 251 -6.06 -4.46 -4.73
CA THR A 251 -7.17 -3.52 -4.78
C THR A 251 -8.48 -4.24 -5.16
N LYS A 252 -9.45 -4.11 -4.26
CA LYS A 252 -10.92 -4.06 -4.38
C LYS A 252 -11.78 -5.00 -5.25
N THR A 253 -11.33 -5.98 -6.04
CA THR A 253 -12.33 -6.82 -6.78
C THR A 253 -12.04 -8.31 -6.91
N GLY A 254 -11.04 -8.83 -6.21
CA GLY A 254 -10.93 -10.27 -6.00
C GLY A 254 -11.98 -10.72 -4.99
N PHE A 255 -12.93 -11.56 -5.41
CA PHE A 255 -13.69 -12.42 -4.50
C PHE A 255 -12.77 -12.90 -3.36
N LEU A 256 -13.29 -12.96 -2.13
CA LEU A 256 -12.69 -13.59 -0.93
C LEU A 256 -12.18 -15.05 -1.13
N GLY A 257 -12.11 -15.55 -2.37
CA GLY A 257 -11.79 -16.92 -2.76
C GLY A 257 -10.36 -17.38 -2.49
N TYR A 258 -9.40 -16.48 -2.19
CA TYR A 258 -8.05 -16.88 -1.76
C TYR A 258 -7.72 -16.60 -0.29
N TRP A 259 -8.59 -15.89 0.44
CA TRP A 259 -8.42 -15.67 1.88
C TRP A 259 -8.93 -16.83 2.75
N LYS A 260 -9.38 -17.93 2.14
CA LYS A 260 -10.00 -19.08 2.83
C LYS A 260 -9.04 -20.19 3.28
N ARG A 261 -7.71 -20.06 3.13
CA ARG A 261 -6.78 -21.15 3.49
C ARG A 261 -5.74 -20.89 4.57
N ASP A 262 -5.36 -19.64 4.86
CA ASP A 262 -4.23 -19.40 5.77
C ASP A 262 -4.55 -18.55 7.02
N LEU A 263 -5.83 -18.27 7.30
CA LEU A 263 -6.26 -17.57 8.53
C LEU A 263 -6.89 -18.49 9.59
N ALA A 264 -6.76 -19.80 9.42
CA ALA A 264 -7.01 -20.77 10.47
C ALA A 264 -5.67 -21.20 11.09
N ILE A 265 -5.18 -20.38 12.04
CA ILE A 265 -4.43 -20.73 13.27
C ILE A 265 -4.47 -19.50 14.17
#